data_AF-A0A256YGH6-F1
#
_entry.id   AF-A0A256YGH6-F1
#
_cell.length_a   1.000
_cell.length_b   1.000
_cell.length_c   1.000
_cell.angle_alpha   90.00
_cell.angle_beta   90.00
_cell.angle_gamma   90.00
#
_symmetry.space_group_name_H-M   'P 1'
#
loop_
_entity.id
_entity.type
_entity.pdbx_description
1 polymer ?
#
loop_
_entity_poly.entity_id
_entity_poly.type
_entity_poly.pdbx_seq_one_letter_code
_entity_poly.pdbx_strand_id
1 'polypeptide(L)'
;MSNIIGVVSGKGGVGKTTFSINLAAALKEFDQDSIIVDVDLGNPNIALQLGIPSMPLTLQEVLAGEARIQHSIFHHPVGLKVIPSSLSMSGAGADLSKLKEAIKELDEIDLRKDNIGVVINRVRNDAYELNSDEVELMCETPIICRISEDPNIRKASFENVPVVFRNPYSHATIDFKYLAARLLRKEYEPPNFLSLRRILNFRG
;
A
#
# COMPACT_ATOMS: atom_id res chain seq x y z
N MET A 1 -15.66 -10.70 7.65
CA MET A 1 -15.96 -9.48 6.89
C MET A 1 -14.69 -8.67 6.73
N SER A 2 -14.15 -8.72 5.51
CA SER A 2 -12.96 -7.99 5.10
C SER A 2 -13.30 -6.60 4.55
N ASN A 3 -12.43 -5.63 4.79
CA ASN A 3 -12.52 -4.28 4.23
C ASN A 3 -11.74 -4.19 2.93
N ILE A 4 -12.26 -3.47 1.93
CA ILE A 4 -11.53 -3.14 0.70
C ILE A 4 -11.11 -1.68 0.73
N ILE A 5 -9.83 -1.43 0.48
CA ILE A 5 -9.27 -0.09 0.33
C ILE A 5 -8.83 0.09 -1.11
N GLY A 6 -9.51 0.96 -1.85
CA GLY A 6 -9.11 1.36 -3.19
C GLY A 6 -8.11 2.52 -3.13
N VAL A 7 -6.90 2.32 -3.66
CA VAL A 7 -5.88 3.38 -3.77
C VAL A 7 -5.89 3.93 -5.20
N VAL A 8 -6.41 5.15 -5.37
CA VAL A 8 -6.59 5.78 -6.68
C VAL A 8 -5.89 7.14 -6.76
N SER A 9 -5.63 7.62 -7.98
CA SER A 9 -5.06 8.95 -8.20
C SER A 9 -5.34 9.46 -9.60
N GLY A 10 -5.50 10.76 -9.78
CA GLY A 10 -5.72 11.38 -11.10
C GLY A 10 -4.49 11.48 -12.02
N LYS A 11 -3.28 11.15 -11.55
CA LYS A 11 -2.03 11.26 -12.34
C LYS A 11 -1.09 10.07 -12.12
N GLY A 12 -0.25 9.79 -13.12
CA GLY A 12 0.89 8.87 -12.99
C GLY A 12 1.99 9.45 -12.08
N GLY A 13 2.80 8.59 -11.47
CA GLY A 13 3.99 9.01 -10.71
C GLY A 13 3.76 9.56 -9.29
N VAL A 14 2.52 9.64 -8.82
CA VAL A 14 2.19 10.13 -7.46
C VAL A 14 2.53 9.14 -6.34
N GLY A 15 2.93 7.91 -6.67
CA GLY A 15 3.37 6.90 -5.71
C GLY A 15 2.30 5.92 -5.21
N LYS A 16 1.20 5.70 -5.93
CA LYS A 16 0.14 4.73 -5.57
C LYS A 16 0.68 3.35 -5.18
N THR A 17 1.51 2.74 -6.03
CA THR A 17 2.08 1.40 -5.82
C THR A 17 2.90 1.35 -4.53
N THR A 18 3.82 2.31 -4.37
CA THR A 18 4.66 2.45 -3.18
C THR A 18 3.82 2.67 -1.93
N PHE A 19 2.78 3.49 -2.03
CA PHE A 19 1.85 3.73 -0.94
C PHE A 19 1.10 2.45 -0.54
N SER A 20 0.53 1.71 -1.48
CA SER A 20 -0.19 0.45 -1.21
C SER A 20 0.69 -0.58 -0.51
N ILE A 21 1.94 -0.74 -0.97
CA ILE A 21 2.91 -1.66 -0.37
C ILE A 21 3.23 -1.28 1.07
N ASN A 22 3.50 0.00 1.32
CA ASN A 22 3.88 0.46 2.66
C ASN A 22 2.69 0.55 3.61
N LEU A 23 1.48 0.83 3.12
CA LEU A 23 0.27 0.73 3.91
C LEU A 23 0.02 -0.71 4.36
N ALA A 24 0.14 -1.69 3.45
CA ALA A 24 0.02 -3.11 3.81
C ALA A 24 1.10 -3.54 4.82
N ALA A 25 2.33 -3.05 4.66
CA ALA A 25 3.40 -3.28 5.62
C ALA A 25 3.10 -2.69 7.01
N ALA A 26 2.56 -1.47 7.07
CA ALA A 26 2.14 -0.86 8.34
C ALA A 26 0.97 -1.62 8.96
N LEU A 27 -0.06 -1.96 8.20
CA LEU A 27 -1.18 -2.78 8.68
C LEU A 27 -0.71 -4.13 9.25
N LYS A 28 0.31 -4.75 8.64
CA LYS A 28 0.91 -5.98 9.15
C LYS A 28 1.55 -5.81 10.53
N GLU A 29 2.16 -4.67 10.84
CA GLU A 29 2.67 -4.40 12.19
C GLU A 29 1.58 -4.24 13.25
N PHE A 30 0.33 -4.00 12.82
CA PHE A 30 -0.86 -4.04 13.69
C PHE A 30 -1.59 -5.39 13.63
N ASP A 31 -0.86 -6.46 13.27
CA ASP A 31 -1.34 -7.84 13.15
C ASP A 31 -2.53 -8.02 12.20
N GLN A 32 -2.65 -7.14 11.18
CA GLN A 32 -3.71 -7.26 10.18
C GLN A 32 -3.32 -8.20 9.05
N ASP A 33 -4.24 -9.11 8.72
CA ASP A 33 -4.08 -10.03 7.61
C ASP A 33 -4.57 -9.38 6.30
N SER A 34 -3.67 -8.68 5.61
CA SER A 34 -3.98 -7.95 4.37
C SER A 34 -3.41 -8.65 3.13
N ILE A 35 -4.12 -8.49 2.00
CA ILE A 35 -3.68 -8.92 0.67
C ILE A 35 -3.65 -7.69 -0.24
N ILE A 36 -2.53 -7.48 -0.91
CA ILE A 36 -2.39 -6.45 -1.94
C ILE A 36 -2.83 -7.05 -3.27
N VAL A 37 -3.71 -6.36 -4.00
CA VAL A 37 -4.13 -6.77 -5.36
C VAL A 37 -3.64 -5.71 -6.34
N ASP A 38 -2.75 -6.07 -7.28
CA ASP A 38 -2.26 -5.13 -8.29
C ASP A 38 -3.27 -5.02 -9.44
N VAL A 39 -4.10 -3.98 -9.44
CA VAL A 39 -5.16 -3.77 -10.45
C VAL A 39 -4.69 -2.89 -11.62
N ASP A 40 -3.43 -2.44 -11.63
CA ASP A 40 -2.87 -1.69 -12.75
C ASP A 40 -2.40 -2.66 -13.85
N LEU A 41 -3.35 -3.27 -14.55
CA LEU A 41 -3.08 -4.29 -15.59
C LEU A 41 -2.23 -3.74 -16.74
N GLY A 42 -2.28 -2.42 -16.98
CA GLY A 42 -1.54 -1.78 -18.07
C GLY A 42 -0.09 -1.45 -17.70
N ASN A 43 0.18 -1.14 -16.43
CA ASN A 43 1.52 -0.84 -15.94
C ASN A 43 1.73 -1.45 -14.54
N PRO A 44 1.81 -2.79 -14.44
CA PRO A 44 1.94 -3.44 -13.15
C PRO A 44 3.33 -3.17 -12.56
N ASN A 45 3.34 -2.81 -11.28
CA ASN A 45 4.55 -2.33 -10.61
C ASN A 45 4.79 -3.01 -9.25
N ILE A 46 3.79 -3.68 -8.66
CA ILE A 46 3.95 -4.25 -7.32
C ILE A 46 4.99 -5.37 -7.32
N ALA A 47 4.92 -6.26 -8.31
CA ALA A 47 5.88 -7.36 -8.43
C ALA A 47 7.32 -6.84 -8.55
N LEU A 48 7.54 -5.79 -9.35
CA LEU A 48 8.86 -5.17 -9.51
C LEU A 48 9.35 -4.53 -8.21
N GLN A 49 8.51 -3.75 -7.51
CA GLN A 49 8.90 -3.07 -6.26
C GLN A 49 9.15 -4.02 -5.09
N LEU A 50 8.60 -5.24 -5.13
CA LEU A 50 8.80 -6.27 -4.12
C LEU A 50 9.75 -7.38 -4.60
N GLY A 51 10.37 -7.26 -5.78
CA GLY A 51 11.25 -8.31 -6.30
C GLY A 51 10.57 -9.68 -6.43
N ILE A 52 9.26 -9.69 -6.68
CA ILE A 52 8.49 -10.92 -6.91
C ILE A 52 8.90 -11.46 -8.28
N PRO A 53 9.30 -12.75 -8.38
CA PRO A 53 9.66 -13.35 -9.66
C PRO A 53 8.45 -13.40 -10.60
N SER A 54 8.69 -13.70 -11.88
CA SER A 54 7.60 -13.96 -12.81
C SER A 54 6.73 -15.12 -12.28
N MET A 55 5.45 -14.83 -12.07
CA MET A 55 4.47 -15.80 -11.59
C MET A 55 3.74 -16.41 -12.78
N PRO A 56 3.49 -17.73 -12.77
CA PRO A 56 2.72 -18.38 -13.84
C PRO A 56 1.23 -18.03 -13.78
N LEU A 57 0.72 -17.64 -12.60
CA LEU A 57 -0.66 -17.23 -12.37
C LEU A 57 -0.67 -15.83 -11.75
N THR A 58 -1.30 -14.90 -12.44
CA THR A 58 -1.45 -13.50 -12.03
C THR A 58 -2.92 -13.10 -12.00
N LEU A 59 -3.21 -11.85 -11.66
CA LEU A 59 -4.57 -11.33 -11.72
C LEU A 59 -5.18 -11.47 -13.13
N GLN A 60 -4.37 -11.36 -14.19
CA GLN A 60 -4.85 -11.46 -15.56
C GLN A 60 -5.45 -12.84 -15.88
N GLU A 61 -4.77 -13.93 -15.51
CA GLU A 61 -5.30 -15.29 -15.73
C GLU A 61 -6.58 -15.53 -14.90
N VAL A 62 -6.69 -14.93 -13.72
CA VAL A 62 -7.92 -14.96 -12.91
C VAL A 62 -9.06 -14.23 -13.63
N LEU A 63 -8.81 -13.02 -14.13
CA LEU A 63 -9.81 -12.21 -14.84
C LEU A 63 -10.17 -12.78 -16.23
N ALA A 64 -9.28 -13.57 -16.83
CA ALA A 64 -9.57 -14.35 -18.03
C ALA A 64 -10.46 -15.58 -17.73
N GLY A 65 -10.58 -16.00 -16.45
CA GLY A 65 -11.30 -17.20 -16.04
C GLY A 65 -10.47 -18.48 -16.16
N GLU A 66 -9.15 -18.35 -16.28
CA GLU A 66 -8.20 -19.45 -16.45
C GLU A 66 -7.68 -19.98 -15.11
N ALA A 67 -7.82 -19.19 -14.04
CA ALA A 67 -7.35 -19.55 -12.70
C ALA A 67 -8.27 -19.03 -11.59
N ARG A 68 -8.21 -19.70 -10.44
CA ARG A 68 -8.81 -19.23 -9.19
C ARG A 68 -7.92 -18.20 -8.50
N ILE A 69 -8.51 -17.17 -7.90
CA ILE A 69 -7.76 -16.07 -7.28
C ILE A 69 -6.87 -16.53 -6.12
N GLN A 70 -7.24 -17.60 -5.40
CA GLN A 70 -6.45 -18.12 -4.29
C GLN A 70 -5.12 -18.72 -4.77
N HIS A 71 -5.05 -19.17 -6.02
CA HIS A 71 -3.83 -19.73 -6.62
C HIS A 71 -2.87 -18.65 -7.14
N SER A 72 -3.30 -17.40 -7.25
CA SER A 72 -2.44 -16.27 -7.65
C SER A 72 -1.87 -15.49 -6.46
N ILE A 73 -2.11 -15.96 -5.22
CA ILE A 73 -1.54 -15.34 -4.01
C ILE A 73 -0.06 -15.71 -3.89
N PHE A 74 0.80 -14.71 -4.00
CA PHE A 74 2.21 -14.79 -3.65
C PHE A 74 2.43 -14.40 -2.18
N HIS A 75 3.09 -15.28 -1.44
CA HIS A 75 3.51 -15.03 -0.06
C HIS A 75 4.95 -14.51 -0.06
N HIS A 76 5.11 -13.21 0.17
CA HIS A 76 6.41 -12.56 0.19
C HIS A 76 7.19 -12.93 1.48
N PRO A 77 8.54 -13.09 1.44
CA PRO A 77 9.34 -13.44 2.62
C PRO A 77 9.21 -12.49 3.82
N VAL A 78 8.86 -11.22 3.57
CA VAL A 78 8.57 -10.22 4.63
C VAL A 78 7.16 -10.34 5.21
N GLY A 79 6.42 -11.39 4.83
CA GLY A 79 5.10 -11.74 5.31
C GLY A 79 3.95 -10.94 4.72
N LEU A 80 4.15 -10.25 3.59
CA LEU A 80 3.06 -9.66 2.80
C LEU A 80 2.43 -10.71 1.88
N LYS A 81 1.13 -10.59 1.62
CA LYS A 81 0.42 -11.37 0.61
C LYS A 81 0.09 -10.47 -0.58
N VAL A 82 0.36 -10.94 -1.79
CA VAL A 82 0.23 -10.15 -3.01
C VAL A 82 -0.40 -10.99 -4.11
N ILE A 83 -1.39 -10.44 -4.79
CA ILE A 83 -1.88 -10.94 -6.07
C ILE A 83 -1.29 -10.01 -7.13
N PRO A 84 -0.17 -10.39 -7.78
CA PRO A 84 0.49 -9.55 -8.75
C PRO A 84 -0.28 -9.55 -10.08
N SER A 85 -0.04 -8.52 -10.87
CA SER A 85 -0.42 -8.48 -12.27
C SER A 85 0.78 -8.84 -13.15
N SER A 86 0.54 -9.52 -14.27
CA SER A 86 1.55 -9.95 -15.25
C SER A 86 2.28 -8.77 -15.88
N LEU A 87 3.62 -8.85 -15.89
CA LEU A 87 4.51 -7.92 -16.62
C LEU A 87 4.56 -8.20 -18.13
N SER A 88 4.04 -9.36 -18.55
CA SER A 88 3.94 -9.72 -19.96
C SER A 88 2.51 -9.50 -20.45
N MET A 89 2.31 -9.43 -21.76
CA MET A 89 0.95 -9.41 -22.35
C MET A 89 0.26 -10.78 -22.29
N SER A 90 0.40 -11.51 -21.17
CA SER A 90 -0.35 -12.74 -20.89
C SER A 90 -1.75 -12.40 -20.38
N GLY A 91 -2.72 -13.29 -20.62
CA GLY A 91 -4.13 -13.08 -20.26
C GLY A 91 -4.92 -12.23 -21.26
N ALA A 92 -4.82 -12.57 -22.55
CA ALA A 92 -5.71 -12.02 -23.57
C ALA A 92 -7.17 -12.28 -23.17
N GLY A 93 -7.94 -11.22 -22.90
CA GLY A 93 -9.33 -11.33 -22.45
C GLY A 93 -9.56 -11.12 -20.95
N ALA A 94 -8.57 -10.62 -20.21
CA ALA A 94 -8.78 -10.14 -18.85
C ALA A 94 -9.91 -9.09 -18.80
N ASP A 95 -10.97 -9.39 -18.04
CA ASP A 95 -12.14 -8.52 -17.89
C ASP A 95 -12.21 -7.97 -16.46
N LEU A 96 -11.93 -6.67 -16.31
CA LEU A 96 -12.01 -5.97 -15.02
C LEU A 96 -13.41 -5.98 -14.41
N SER A 97 -14.48 -6.22 -15.19
CA SER A 97 -15.84 -6.35 -14.65
C SER A 97 -15.96 -7.54 -13.68
N LYS A 98 -15.14 -8.59 -13.89
CA LYS A 98 -15.07 -9.78 -13.04
C LYS A 98 -14.26 -9.59 -11.76
N LEU A 99 -13.55 -8.46 -11.61
CA LEU A 99 -12.70 -8.21 -10.44
C LEU A 99 -13.49 -8.32 -9.13
N LYS A 100 -14.71 -7.78 -9.10
CA LYS A 100 -15.58 -7.85 -7.92
C LYS A 100 -15.93 -9.29 -7.53
N GLU A 101 -16.17 -10.14 -8.51
CA GLU A 101 -16.49 -11.56 -8.29
C GLU A 101 -15.25 -12.31 -7.83
N ALA A 102 -14.11 -12.09 -8.49
CA ALA A 102 -12.84 -12.70 -8.13
C ALA A 102 -12.44 -12.35 -6.68
N ILE A 103 -12.50 -11.07 -6.27
CA ILE A 103 -12.13 -10.69 -4.90
C ILE A 103 -13.07 -11.33 -3.87
N LYS A 104 -14.37 -11.49 -4.17
CA LYS A 104 -15.34 -12.15 -3.28
C LYS A 104 -15.03 -13.63 -3.00
N GLU A 105 -14.20 -14.26 -3.82
CA GLU A 105 -13.75 -15.62 -3.51
C GLU A 105 -12.68 -15.67 -2.40
N LEU A 106 -12.08 -14.51 -2.03
CA LEU A 106 -11.07 -14.44 -0.97
C LEU A 106 -11.69 -14.41 0.44
N ASP A 107 -12.77 -13.66 0.63
CA ASP A 107 -13.53 -13.56 1.89
C ASP A 107 -14.90 -12.90 1.64
N GLU A 108 -15.79 -12.99 2.63
CA GLU A 108 -16.95 -12.12 2.70
C GLU A 108 -16.52 -10.65 2.82
N ILE A 109 -16.83 -9.87 1.80
CA ILE A 109 -16.45 -8.46 1.70
C ILE A 109 -17.63 -7.58 2.04
N ASP A 110 -17.38 -6.62 2.94
CA ASP A 110 -18.27 -5.49 3.12
C ASP A 110 -17.90 -4.38 2.12
N LEU A 111 -18.70 -4.23 1.06
CA LEU A 111 -18.55 -3.18 0.06
C LEU A 111 -19.23 -1.89 0.54
N ARG A 112 -18.83 -1.37 1.70
CA ARG A 112 -19.24 -0.01 2.06
C ARG A 112 -18.48 0.96 1.17
N LYS A 113 -19.23 1.77 0.42
CA LYS A 113 -18.69 2.98 -0.21
C LYS A 113 -18.59 4.08 0.84
N ASP A 114 -17.84 3.82 1.90
CA ASP A 114 -17.45 4.89 2.81
C ASP A 114 -16.31 5.63 2.11
N ASN A 115 -16.44 6.95 1.92
CA ASN A 115 -15.42 7.77 1.27
C ASN A 115 -14.17 7.80 2.15
N ILE A 116 -13.25 6.86 1.90
CA ILE A 116 -11.91 6.83 2.51
C ILE A 116 -11.17 8.04 1.97
N GLY A 117 -10.82 8.96 2.87
CA GLY A 117 -10.44 10.33 2.51
C GLY A 117 -9.11 10.49 1.76
N VAL A 118 -8.70 11.74 1.62
CA VAL A 118 -7.53 12.13 0.82
C VAL A 118 -6.23 11.85 1.57
N VAL A 119 -5.24 11.32 0.87
CA VAL A 119 -3.86 11.27 1.34
C VAL A 119 -3.01 12.20 0.50
N ILE A 120 -2.29 13.11 1.16
CA ILE A 120 -1.26 13.91 0.49
C ILE A 120 0.06 13.16 0.61
N ASN A 121 0.60 12.73 -0.52
CA ASN A 121 1.87 12.01 -0.57
C ASN A 121 3.03 12.94 -0.91
N ARG A 122 4.25 12.57 -0.51
CA ARG A 122 5.50 13.30 -0.79
C ARG A 122 5.52 14.73 -0.23
N VAL A 123 4.99 14.92 0.98
CA VAL A 123 4.95 16.23 1.64
C VAL A 123 6.36 16.67 2.04
N ARG A 124 6.80 17.83 1.56
CA ARG A 124 8.12 18.42 1.83
C ARG A 124 8.09 19.46 2.94
N ASN A 125 6.90 19.99 3.26
CA ASN A 125 6.70 21.09 4.19
C ASN A 125 7.44 22.37 3.76
N ASP A 126 7.42 22.68 2.46
CA ASP A 126 7.93 23.93 1.93
C ASP A 126 6.79 24.90 1.53
N ALA A 127 7.12 26.18 1.38
CA ALA A 127 6.14 27.24 1.16
C ALA A 127 5.47 27.20 -0.23
N TYR A 128 5.85 26.25 -1.09
CA TYR A 128 5.33 26.10 -2.45
C TYR A 128 4.35 24.92 -2.57
N GLU A 129 4.01 24.25 -1.47
CA GLU A 129 2.97 23.23 -1.41
C GLU A 129 1.60 23.83 -1.11
N LEU A 130 0.55 23.21 -1.66
CA LEU A 130 -0.83 23.56 -1.30
C LEU A 130 -1.07 23.28 0.19
N ASN A 131 -1.77 24.19 0.85
CA ASN A 131 -2.14 23.98 2.24
C ASN A 131 -3.26 22.93 2.38
N SER A 132 -3.52 22.46 3.60
CA SER A 132 -4.54 21.43 3.83
C SER A 132 -5.94 21.87 3.40
N ASP A 133 -6.31 23.10 3.73
CA ASP A 133 -7.64 23.63 3.52
C ASP A 133 -7.94 23.77 2.03
N GLU A 134 -6.94 24.20 1.24
CA GLU A 134 -7.01 24.24 -0.22
C GLU A 134 -7.23 22.84 -0.81
N VAL A 135 -6.50 21.84 -0.34
CA VAL A 135 -6.63 20.46 -0.85
C VAL A 135 -7.98 19.86 -0.47
N GLU A 136 -8.43 20.03 0.78
CA GLU A 136 -9.75 19.53 1.21
C GLU A 136 -10.89 20.22 0.45
N LEU A 137 -10.77 21.53 0.20
CA LEU A 137 -11.74 22.27 -0.59
C LEU A 137 -11.78 21.78 -2.04
N MET A 138 -10.62 21.53 -2.66
CA MET A 138 -10.54 21.05 -4.04
C MET A 138 -11.06 19.62 -4.20
N CYS A 139 -10.85 18.75 -3.20
CA CYS A 139 -11.27 17.35 -3.24
C CYS A 139 -12.66 17.10 -2.65
N GLU A 140 -13.25 18.11 -1.99
CA GLU A 140 -14.51 18.01 -1.24
C GLU A 140 -14.53 16.80 -0.28
N THR A 141 -13.36 16.43 0.23
CA THR A 141 -13.11 15.19 0.97
C THR A 141 -12.00 15.43 1.99
N PRO A 142 -12.16 15.00 3.26
CA PRO A 142 -11.19 15.28 4.31
C PRO A 142 -9.85 14.57 4.05
N ILE A 143 -8.75 15.23 4.43
CA ILE A 143 -7.43 14.62 4.46
C ILE A 143 -7.36 13.70 5.67
N ILE A 144 -7.04 12.42 5.44
CA ILE A 144 -6.89 11.44 6.50
C ILE A 144 -5.43 11.23 6.90
N CYS A 145 -4.49 11.59 6.03
CA CYS A 145 -3.06 11.44 6.28
C CYS A 145 -2.20 12.30 5.32
N ARG A 146 -1.02 12.66 5.81
CA ARG A 146 0.09 13.19 5.02
C ARG A 146 1.25 12.22 5.12
N ILE A 147 1.82 11.82 3.99
CA ILE A 147 3.03 11.00 3.94
C ILE A 147 4.20 11.91 3.54
N SER A 148 5.18 12.01 4.42
CA SER A 148 6.39 12.80 4.22
C SER A 148 7.19 12.33 3.00
N GLU A 149 7.77 13.27 2.25
CA GLU A 149 8.83 12.96 1.29
C GLU A 149 10.04 12.39 2.04
N ASP A 150 10.44 11.17 1.70
CA ASP A 150 11.47 10.46 2.44
C ASP A 150 12.41 9.71 1.48
N PRO A 151 13.72 10.05 1.42
CA PRO A 151 14.67 9.36 0.56
C PRO A 151 14.84 7.88 0.91
N ASN A 152 14.45 7.45 2.12
CA ASN A 152 14.46 6.05 2.50
C ASN A 152 13.46 5.21 1.70
N ILE A 153 12.36 5.79 1.21
CA ILE A 153 11.39 5.10 0.35
C ILE A 153 12.07 4.60 -0.93
N ARG A 154 12.86 5.47 -1.58
CA ARG A 154 13.58 5.11 -2.81
C ARG A 154 14.61 4.01 -2.57
N LYS A 155 15.35 4.09 -1.45
CA LYS A 155 16.31 3.05 -1.06
C LYS A 155 15.61 1.72 -0.76
N ALA A 156 14.47 1.77 -0.07
CA ALA A 156 13.66 0.60 0.25
C ALA A 156 13.14 -0.10 -1.00
N SER A 157 12.63 0.67 -1.97
CA SER A 157 12.20 0.14 -3.26
C SER A 157 13.34 -0.49 -4.06
N PHE A 158 14.57 0.01 -3.96
CA PHE A 158 15.73 -0.61 -4.62
C PHE A 158 16.10 -1.95 -3.98
N GLU A 159 15.92 -2.07 -2.67
CA GLU A 159 16.17 -3.28 -1.89
C GLU A 159 14.98 -4.26 -1.88
N ASN A 160 13.90 -3.95 -2.61
CA ASN A 160 12.67 -4.76 -2.70
C ASN A 160 12.00 -5.03 -1.34
N VAL A 161 12.14 -4.10 -0.39
CA VAL A 161 11.54 -4.21 0.95
C VAL A 161 10.77 -2.91 1.26
N PRO A 162 9.57 -2.96 1.86
CA PRO A 162 8.86 -1.76 2.30
C PRO A 162 9.70 -0.89 3.24
N VAL A 163 9.56 0.44 3.14
CA VAL A 163 10.28 1.37 4.04
C VAL A 163 9.88 1.14 5.50
N VAL A 164 8.63 0.74 5.73
CA VAL A 164 8.11 0.42 7.06
C VAL A 164 8.96 -0.63 7.77
N PHE A 165 9.38 -1.68 7.04
CA PHE A 165 10.22 -2.74 7.59
C PHE A 165 11.71 -2.39 7.55
N ARG A 166 12.17 -1.72 6.49
CA ARG A 166 13.58 -1.36 6.31
C ARG A 166 14.06 -0.29 7.27
N ASN A 167 13.26 0.74 7.51
CA ASN A 167 13.56 1.84 8.40
C ASN A 167 12.33 2.17 9.27
N PRO A 168 12.16 1.45 10.41
CA PRO A 168 10.98 1.53 11.27
C PRO A 168 10.73 2.91 11.91
N TYR A 169 11.69 3.83 11.83
CA TYR A 169 11.67 5.13 12.50
C TYR A 169 11.80 6.32 11.53
N SER A 170 11.75 6.08 10.22
CA SER A 170 11.74 7.17 9.24
C SER A 170 10.43 7.96 9.30
N HIS A 171 10.44 9.22 8.85
CA HIS A 171 9.24 10.07 8.88
C HIS A 171 8.08 9.42 8.12
N ALA A 172 8.32 8.95 6.90
CA ALA A 172 7.28 8.27 6.12
C ALA A 172 6.76 7.01 6.81
N THR A 173 7.64 6.21 7.43
CA THR A 173 7.22 5.02 8.18
C THR A 173 6.30 5.38 9.35
N ILE A 174 6.63 6.43 10.11
CA ILE A 174 5.78 6.92 11.20
C ILE A 174 4.42 7.36 10.65
N ASP A 175 4.39 8.08 9.53
CA ASP A 175 3.15 8.53 8.88
C ASP A 175 2.28 7.34 8.42
N PHE A 176 2.90 6.30 7.84
CA PHE A 176 2.19 5.07 7.46
C PHE A 176 1.59 4.34 8.68
N LYS A 177 2.31 4.29 9.80
CA LYS A 177 1.80 3.67 11.04
C LYS A 177 0.65 4.48 11.64
N TYR A 178 0.72 5.82 11.60
CA TYR A 178 -0.40 6.68 11.97
C TYR A 178 -1.63 6.44 11.10
N LEU A 179 -1.45 6.35 9.78
CA LEU A 179 -2.56 6.05 8.86
C LEU A 179 -3.16 4.67 9.15
N ALA A 180 -2.33 3.63 9.30
CA ALA A 180 -2.79 2.29 9.61
C ALA A 180 -3.60 2.27 10.93
N ALA A 181 -3.09 2.92 11.98
CA ALA A 181 -3.81 3.05 13.25
C ALA A 181 -5.16 3.77 13.08
N ARG A 182 -5.19 4.89 12.34
CA ARG A 182 -6.41 5.63 12.05
C ARG A 182 -7.45 4.78 11.31
N LEU A 183 -7.03 4.02 10.30
CA LEU A 183 -7.91 3.11 9.55
C LEU A 183 -8.47 1.99 10.43
N LEU A 184 -7.67 1.52 11.39
CA LEU A 184 -8.07 0.50 12.36
C LEU A 184 -8.81 1.05 13.58
N ARG A 185 -9.00 2.38 13.66
CA ARG A 185 -9.54 3.09 14.84
C ARG A 185 -8.77 2.73 16.13
N LYS A 186 -7.45 2.61 16.01
CA LYS A 186 -6.50 2.38 17.11
C LYS A 186 -5.67 3.64 17.33
N GLU A 187 -5.15 3.77 18.55
CA GLU A 187 -4.13 4.76 18.86
C GLU A 187 -2.74 4.24 18.46
N TYR A 188 -1.86 5.15 18.06
CA TYR A 188 -0.46 4.86 17.77
C TYR A 188 0.41 5.95 18.39
N GLU A 189 1.30 5.53 19.30
CA GLU A 189 2.32 6.39 19.88
C GLU A 189 3.65 6.13 19.20
N PRO A 190 4.24 7.12 18.52
CA PRO A 190 5.55 6.97 17.94
C PRO A 190 6.59 6.86 19.06
N PRO A 191 7.69 6.14 18.82
CA PRO A 191 8.70 5.94 19.83
C PRO A 191 9.40 7.26 20.17
N ASN A 192 9.46 7.58 21.46
CA ASN A 192 10.07 8.81 21.95
C ASN A 192 11.57 8.87 21.59
N PHE A 193 12.01 9.99 21.00
CA PHE A 193 13.41 10.16 20.60
C PHE A 193 14.40 10.02 21.78
N LEU A 194 13.94 10.34 23.00
CA LEU A 194 14.67 10.14 24.26
C LEU A 194 14.81 8.66 24.67
N SER A 195 13.82 7.81 24.40
CA SER A 195 13.93 6.37 24.67
C SER A 195 14.79 5.67 23.61
N LEU A 196 14.76 6.13 22.34
CA LEU A 196 15.67 5.66 21.29
C LEU A 196 17.15 5.92 21.63
N ARG A 197 17.48 7.12 22.13
CA ARG A 197 18.87 7.43 22.56
C ARG A 197 19.34 6.50 23.69
N ARG A 198 18.47 6.15 24.64
CA ARG A 198 18.82 5.19 25.71
C ARG A 198 19.13 3.80 25.17
N ILE A 199 18.36 3.31 24.19
CA ILE A 199 18.57 1.99 23.58
C ILE A 199 19.85 1.98 22.72
N LEU A 200 20.10 3.05 21.96
CA LEU A 200 21.29 3.17 21.10
C LEU A 200 22.58 3.35 21.92
N ASN A 201 22.52 4.03 23.07
CA ASN A 201 23.67 4.22 23.96
C ASN A 201 24.04 2.97 24.79
N PHE A 202 23.24 1.90 24.77
CA PHE A 202 23.59 0.62 25.42
C PHE A 202 24.39 -0.32 24.51
N ARG A 203 24.67 0.09 23.27
CA ARG A 203 25.49 -0.67 22.29
C ARG A 203 26.84 0.00 22.00
N GLY A 204 27.31 0.90 22.87
CA GLY A 204 28.61 1.57 22.80
C GLY A 204 29.55 1.10 23.91
#